data_AF-A0A127SBQ9-F1
#
_entry.id   AF-A0A127SBQ9-F1
#
_cell.length_a   1.000
_cell.length_b   1.000
_cell.length_c   1.000
_cell.angle_alpha   90.00
_cell.angle_beta   90.00
_cell.angle_gamma   90.00
#
_symmetry.space_group_name_H-M   'P 1'
#
loop_
_entity.id
_entity.type
_entity.pdbx_description
1 polymer ?
#
loop_
_entity_poly.entity_id
_entity_poly.type
_entity_poly.pdbx_seq_one_letter_code
_entity_poly.pdbx_strand_id
1 'polypeptide(L)' 'LPLIVKADVQGSVEAVKQSLTKLSNEEVVVKVIHGGVGAINESDVSLAATSNAIIIGFNVRPDATAKQLAEQEGVDLRLY' A
#
# COMPACT_ATOMS: atom_id res chain seq x y z
N LEU A 1 -8.78 -8.59 1.11
CA LEU A 1 -7.34 -8.46 0.77
C LEU A 1 -6.69 -7.46 1.74
N PRO A 2 -5.60 -7.83 2.42
CA PRO A 2 -4.84 -6.90 3.23
C PRO A 2 -4.11 -5.89 2.33
N LEU A 3 -4.14 -4.63 2.71
CA LEU A 3 -3.56 -3.53 1.93
C LEU A 3 -2.70 -2.63 2.81
N ILE A 4 -1.60 -2.18 2.23
CA ILE A 4 -0.74 -1.14 2.81
C ILE A 4 -0.91 0.11 1.96
N VAL A 5 -1.23 1.25 2.59
CA VAL A 5 -1.42 2.52 1.88
C VAL A 5 -0.33 3.51 2.32
N LYS A 6 0.41 4.04 1.36
CA LYS A 6 1.40 5.10 1.56
C LYS A 6 0.99 6.31 0.74
N ALA A 7 1.01 7.49 1.33
CA ALA A 7 0.79 8.72 0.58
C ALA A 7 1.76 9.83 1.00
N ASP A 8 1.90 10.83 0.15
CA ASP A 8 2.74 12.01 0.40
C ASP A 8 2.18 12.89 1.53
N VAL A 9 0.85 12.98 1.63
CA VAL A 9 0.15 13.76 2.65
C VAL A 9 -0.94 12.94 3.34
N GLN A 10 -1.17 13.23 4.61
CA GLN A 10 -2.14 12.52 5.44
C GLN A 10 -3.58 12.62 4.90
N GLY A 11 -3.95 13.75 4.29
CA GLY A 11 -5.27 13.94 3.69
C GLY A 11 -5.55 12.95 2.55
N SER A 12 -4.54 12.60 1.77
CA SER A 12 -4.65 11.60 0.70
C SER A 12 -4.88 10.20 1.26
N VAL A 13 -4.20 9.82 2.35
CA VAL A 13 -4.40 8.52 3.01
C VAL A 13 -5.86 8.36 3.45
N GLU A 14 -6.43 9.40 4.07
CA GLU A 14 -7.80 9.37 4.57
C GLU A 14 -8.83 9.43 3.43
N ALA A 15 -8.60 10.24 2.39
CA ALA A 15 -9.46 10.29 1.21
C ALA A 15 -9.48 8.95 0.46
N VAL A 16 -8.33 8.27 0.34
CA VAL A 16 -8.21 6.95 -0.27
C VAL A 16 -8.91 5.89 0.58
N LYS A 17 -8.70 5.87 1.90
CA LYS A 17 -9.45 4.98 2.81
C LYS A 17 -10.96 5.18 2.68
N GLN A 18 -11.43 6.42 2.68
CA GLN A 18 -12.85 6.75 2.62
C GLN A 18 -13.45 6.36 1.25
N SER A 19 -12.69 6.58 0.18
CA SER A 19 -13.08 6.18 -1.18
C SER A 19 -13.11 4.66 -1.32
N LEU A 20 -12.11 3.95 -0.81
CA LEU A 20 -12.05 2.48 -0.79
C LEU A 20 -13.16 1.87 0.07
N THR A 21 -13.51 2.51 1.19
CA THR A 21 -14.63 2.08 2.04
C THR A 21 -15.96 2.27 1.30
N LYS A 22 -16.11 3.37 0.53
CA LYS A 22 -17.30 3.61 -0.31
C LYS A 22 -17.35 2.72 -1.57
N LEU A 23 -16.21 2.31 -2.11
CA LEU A 23 -16.05 1.39 -3.24
C LEU A 23 -16.06 -0.08 -2.82
N SER A 24 -16.12 -0.36 -1.51
CA SER A 24 -16.27 -1.72 -0.99
C SER A 24 -17.64 -2.27 -1.39
N ASN A 25 -17.69 -2.90 -2.56
CA ASN A 25 -18.80 -3.77 -2.95
C ASN A 25 -18.62 -5.15 -2.29
N GLU A 26 -19.70 -5.93 -2.22
CA GLU A 26 -19.79 -7.27 -1.61
C GLU A 26 -18.75 -8.29 -2.12
N GLU A 27 -18.01 -7.97 -3.19
CA GLU A 27 -17.04 -8.85 -3.85
C GLU A 27 -15.60 -8.67 -3.35
N VAL A 28 -15.22 -7.51 -2.76
CA VAL A 28 -13.85 -7.27 -2.28
C VAL A 28 -13.84 -6.49 -0.96
N VAL A 29 -13.63 -7.21 0.15
CA VAL A 29 -13.38 -6.59 1.47
C VAL A 29 -11.94 -6.09 1.51
N VAL A 30 -11.80 -4.76 1.38
CA VAL A 30 -10.53 -4.03 1.44
C VAL A 30 -10.18 -3.77 2.91
N LYS A 31 -9.14 -4.41 3.43
CA LYS A 31 -8.69 -4.20 4.83
C LYS A 31 -7.31 -3.56 4.84
N VAL A 32 -7.26 -2.27 5.19
CA VAL A 32 -5.98 -1.57 5.34
C VAL A 32 -5.32 -2.04 6.64
N ILE A 33 -4.23 -2.79 6.52
CA ILE A 33 -3.46 -3.32 7.67
C ILE A 33 -2.39 -2.32 8.13
N HIS A 34 -1.93 -1.46 7.23
CA HIS A 34 -0.95 -0.42 7.54
C HIS A 34 -1.17 0.80 6.64
N GLY A 35 -1.11 1.99 7.24
CA GLY A 35 -1.30 3.25 6.53
C GLY A 35 -0.30 4.27 7.05
N GLY A 36 0.52 4.83 6.17
CA GLY A 36 1.58 5.76 6.56
C GLY A 36 1.75 6.91 5.58
N VAL A 37 2.36 7.98 6.06
CA VAL A 37 2.79 9.10 5.21
C VAL A 37 4.27 8.91 4.89
N GLY A 38 4.66 9.10 3.62
CA GLY A 38 6.04 9.00 3.15
C GLY A 38 6.28 7.90 2.13
N ALA A 39 7.54 7.80 1.71
CA ALA A 39 8.00 6.84 0.70
C ALA A 39 7.82 5.39 1.15
N ILE A 40 7.74 4.48 0.18
CA ILE A 40 7.65 3.04 0.42
C ILE A 40 9.06 2.52 0.65
N ASN A 41 9.30 1.91 1.81
CA ASN A 41 10.60 1.38 2.20
C ASN A 41 10.60 -0.17 2.25
N GLU A 42 11.77 -0.72 2.57
CA GLU A 42 11.97 -2.17 2.69
C GLU A 42 11.06 -2.82 3.74
N SER A 43 10.85 -2.16 4.88
CA SER A 43 9.99 -2.67 5.95
C SER A 43 8.53 -2.80 5.52
N ASP A 44 8.03 -1.85 4.73
CA ASP A 44 6.67 -1.91 4.17
C ASP A 44 6.52 -3.09 3.22
N VAL A 45 7.54 -3.35 2.39
CA VAL A 45 7.58 -4.48 1.45
C VAL A 45 7.68 -5.81 2.19
N SER A 46 8.53 -5.91 3.21
CA SER A 46 8.64 -7.11 4.04
C SER A 46 7.34 -7.42 4.80
N LEU A 47 6.66 -6.38 5.31
CA LEU A 47 5.35 -6.54 5.94
C LEU A 47 4.31 -7.01 4.93
N ALA A 48 4.34 -6.47 3.71
CA ALA A 48 3.45 -6.89 2.63
C ALA A 48 3.68 -8.33 2.20
N ALA A 49 4.93 -8.76 2.05
CA ALA A 49 5.30 -10.14 1.72
C ALA A 49 4.81 -11.12 2.80
N THR A 50 5.08 -10.82 4.07
CA THR A 50 4.67 -11.67 5.21
C THR A 50 3.15 -11.75 5.35
N SER A 51 2.44 -10.66 5.06
CA SER A 51 0.99 -10.55 5.22
C SER A 51 0.22 -10.86 3.94
N ASN A 52 0.91 -11.19 2.85
CA ASN A 52 0.35 -11.34 1.51
C ASN A 52 -0.52 -10.12 1.09
N ALA A 53 -0.02 -8.93 1.39
CA ALA A 53 -0.69 -7.65 1.19
C ALA A 53 -0.21 -6.92 -0.05
N ILE A 54 -1.08 -6.09 -0.63
CA ILE A 54 -0.76 -5.23 -1.76
C ILE A 54 -0.37 -3.84 -1.23
N ILE A 55 0.66 -3.23 -1.81
CA ILE A 55 1.09 -1.88 -1.45
C ILE A 55 0.52 -0.89 -2.47
N ILE A 56 -0.17 0.13 -1.99
CA ILE A 56 -0.67 1.25 -2.78
C ILE A 56 0.05 2.53 -2.35
N GLY A 57 0.79 3.12 -3.27
CA GLY A 57 1.42 4.42 -3.12
C GLY A 57 0.62 5.51 -3.84
N PHE A 58 0.26 6.59 -3.15
CA PHE A 58 -0.33 7.80 -3.73
C PHE A 58 0.67 8.96 -3.70
N ASN A 59 1.09 9.42 -4.88
CA ASN A 59 2.10 10.45 -5.09
C ASN A 59 3.43 10.18 -4.33
N VAL A 60 3.74 8.90 -4.11
CA VAL A 60 4.98 8.46 -3.45
C VAL A 60 5.75 7.52 -4.35
N ARG A 61 7.07 7.51 -4.16
CA ARG A 61 7.96 6.58 -4.88
C ARG A 61 8.54 5.59 -3.88
N PRO A 62 8.69 4.31 -4.28
CA PRO A 62 9.46 3.36 -3.51
C PRO A 62 10.95 3.67 -3.61
N ASP A 63 11.66 3.38 -2.53
CA ASP A 63 13.12 3.38 -2.53
C ASP A 63 13.64 2.29 -3.48
N ALA A 64 14.87 2.45 -3.99
CA ALA A 64 15.46 1.49 -4.93
C ALA A 64 15.53 0.06 -4.33
N THR A 65 15.87 -0.03 -3.05
CA THR A 65 15.88 -1.29 -2.28
C THR A 65 14.49 -1.88 -2.13
N ALA A 66 13.49 -1.06 -1.81
CA ALA A 66 12.10 -1.49 -1.67
C ALA A 66 11.55 -2.06 -2.99
N LYS A 67 11.86 -1.40 -4.11
CA LYS A 67 11.45 -1.88 -5.44
C LYS A 67 12.07 -3.24 -5.78
N GLN A 68 13.37 -3.40 -5.54
CA GLN A 68 14.06 -4.68 -5.78
C GLN A 68 13.50 -5.79 -4.89
N LEU A 69 13.28 -5.50 -3.61
CA LEU A 69 12.70 -6.46 -2.68
C LEU A 69 11.28 -6.86 -3.10
N ALA A 70 10.48 -5.92 -3.59
CA ALA A 70 9.12 -6.22 -4.02
C ALA A 70 9.10 -7.12 -5.26
N GLU A 71 10.01 -6.90 -6.23
CA GLU A 71 10.18 -7.81 -7.37
C GLU A 71 10.66 -9.19 -6.95
N GLN A 72 11.55 -9.28 -5.95
CA GLN A 72 12.07 -10.53 -5.42
C GLN A 72 11.02 -11.34 -4.65
N GLU A 73 10.27 -10.68 -3.78
CA GLU A 73 9.23 -11.29 -2.93
C GLU A 73 7.89 -11.47 -3.64
N GLY A 74 7.75 -10.93 -4.87
CA GLY A 74 6.50 -10.97 -5.62
C GLY A 74 5.40 -10.09 -5.03
N VAL A 75 5.77 -8.99 -4.35
CA VAL A 75 4.84 -8.02 -3.77
C VAL A 75 4.31 -7.08 -4.85
N ASP A 76 2.99 -6.99 -4.96
CA ASP A 76 2.33 -6.04 -5.87
C ASP A 76 2.46 -4.60 -5.36
N LEU A 77 3.25 -3.80 -6.09
CA LEU A 77 3.37 -2.36 -5.90
C LEU A 77 2.50 -1.62 -6.92
N ARG A 78 1.48 -0.92 -6.44
CA ARG A 78 0.65 -0.02 -7.27
C ARG A 78 0.90 1.42 -6.88
N LEU A 79 1.47 2.19 -7.81
CA LEU A 79 1.77 3.61 -7.62
C LEU A 79 0.79 4.44 -8.44
N TYR A 80 0.18 5.44 -7.80
CA TYR A 80 -0.81 6.36 -8.35
C TYR A 80 -0.40 7.81 -8.10
#